data_AF-A0AAU7LYG4-F1
#
_entry.id   AF-A0AAU7LYG4-F1
#
_cell.length_a   1.000
_cell.length_b   1.000
_cell.length_c   1.000
_cell.angle_alpha   90.00
_cell.angle_beta   90.00
_cell.angle_gamma   90.00
#
_symmetry.space_group_name_H-M   'P 1'
#
loop_
_entity.id
_entity.type
_entity.pdbx_description
1 polymer ?
#
loop_
_entity_poly.entity_id
_entity_poly.type
_entity_poly.pdbx_seq_one_letter_code
_entity_poly.pdbx_strand_id
1 'polypeptide(L)'
;MQPTQTLKSQDAALEQLWRQVCASRGTPAPDAAGLACFMEDLETHAREKLQSVLILAARGREAPGELSLLSWAAGCTRPALLERLAAHGLAFTSASLFACGLKLRAEGWDMQHRITQLAGNPADVDTLRAWLPAVLPLEAGQAEEDSPKKAGPDSHEDRAVDTPLFPWPEDDEDGPPDGQAPVWEEEPMDDMPASNLSAGLPVLPTRFERERPDALAGPTSAAGAPHEPRLRLRLFGKAAAHTLEVTPHRRGGDFLGVLVVSIDSAHALSAGGGYAWERKLVLQLTPEEMPAVIATLMGLIPSVRFGHHGADRSKFVEVRRQEGGLVIVTGEKALSYSVPVPTATVYYVLDLFCRAMAAPGRSVADVLMLVRSAHGF
;
A
#
# COMPACT_ATOMS: atom_id res chain seq x y z
N MET A 1 14.15 -34.63 20.53
CA MET A 1 14.84 -34.17 19.31
C MET A 1 13.83 -33.35 18.52
N GLN A 2 14.01 -32.02 18.45
CA GLN A 2 13.17 -31.20 17.56
C GLN A 2 13.66 -31.38 16.13
N PRO A 3 12.77 -31.56 15.15
CA PRO A 3 13.17 -31.68 13.75
C PRO A 3 13.80 -30.37 13.28
N THR A 4 15.01 -30.46 12.75
CA THR A 4 15.75 -29.35 12.15
C THR A 4 14.98 -28.87 10.91
N GLN A 5 14.23 -27.78 11.02
CA GLN A 5 13.59 -27.16 9.86
C GLN A 5 14.67 -26.69 8.88
N THR A 6 14.50 -27.01 7.59
CA THR A 6 15.41 -26.57 6.53
C THR A 6 15.27 -25.06 6.31
N LEU A 7 16.36 -24.39 5.93
CA LEU A 7 16.37 -22.93 5.67
C LEU A 7 15.27 -22.54 4.67
N LYS A 8 15.12 -23.30 3.58
CA LYS A 8 14.07 -23.10 2.57
C LYS A 8 12.65 -23.13 3.16
N SER A 9 12.40 -23.98 4.17
CA SER A 9 11.10 -24.02 4.86
C SER A 9 10.89 -22.79 5.75
N GLN A 10 11.95 -22.26 6.35
CA GLN A 10 11.88 -21.04 7.17
C GLN A 10 11.62 -19.82 6.27
N ASP A 11 12.24 -19.77 5.09
CA ASP A 11 12.09 -18.68 4.12
C ASP A 11 10.66 -18.61 3.59
N ALA A 12 10.10 -19.76 3.18
CA ALA A 12 8.71 -19.84 2.75
C ALA A 12 7.71 -19.39 3.84
N ALA A 13 7.95 -19.79 5.10
CA ALA A 13 7.13 -19.35 6.22
C ALA A 13 7.24 -17.84 6.49
N LEU A 14 8.45 -17.28 6.36
CA LEU A 14 8.72 -15.87 6.54
C LEU A 14 8.08 -15.02 5.43
N GLU A 15 8.13 -15.47 4.18
CA GLU A 15 7.45 -14.84 3.04
C GLU A 15 5.93 -14.80 3.24
N GLN A 16 5.33 -15.92 3.65
CA GLN A 16 3.90 -16.00 3.93
C GLN A 16 3.50 -15.04 5.06
N LEU A 17 4.28 -15.01 6.15
CA LEU A 17 4.06 -14.09 7.26
C LEU A 17 4.15 -12.64 6.78
N TRP A 18 5.11 -12.32 5.93
CA TRP A 18 5.28 -10.96 5.39
C TRP A 18 4.05 -10.52 4.59
N ARG A 19 3.56 -11.34 3.66
CA ARG A 19 2.34 -11.04 2.89
C ARG A 19 1.13 -10.84 3.79
N GLN A 20 0.96 -11.68 4.82
CA GLN A 20 -0.12 -11.55 5.80
C GLN A 20 -0.03 -10.23 6.60
N VAL A 21 1.17 -9.87 7.06
CA VAL A 21 1.40 -8.61 7.77
C VAL A 21 1.10 -7.42 6.86
N CYS A 22 1.56 -7.45 5.60
CA CYS A 22 1.27 -6.39 4.64
C CYS A 22 -0.23 -6.22 4.39
N ALA A 23 -0.97 -7.32 4.20
CA ALA A 23 -2.42 -7.26 4.03
C ALA A 23 -3.14 -6.71 5.28
N SER A 24 -2.69 -7.07 6.49
CA SER A 24 -3.35 -6.66 7.75
C SER A 24 -3.00 -5.25 8.22
N ARG A 25 -1.75 -4.81 8.02
CA ARG A 25 -1.24 -3.48 8.40
C ARG A 25 -1.37 -2.47 7.28
N GLY A 26 -1.67 -2.93 6.07
CA GLY A 26 -1.67 -2.12 4.87
C GLY A 26 -0.27 -1.70 4.43
N THR A 27 0.82 -2.33 4.85
CA THR A 27 2.15 -2.00 4.31
C THR A 27 2.29 -2.54 2.88
N PRO A 28 3.12 -1.95 2.00
CA PRO A 28 3.35 -2.48 0.66
C PRO A 28 3.81 -3.94 0.71
N ALA A 29 3.24 -4.80 -0.14
CA ALA A 29 3.72 -6.17 -0.30
C ALA A 29 5.10 -6.19 -0.98
N PRO A 30 5.98 -7.16 -0.65
CA PRO A 30 7.20 -7.40 -1.41
C PRO A 30 6.87 -7.81 -2.85
N ASP A 31 7.69 -7.38 -3.79
CA ASP A 31 7.59 -7.73 -5.20
C ASP A 31 7.99 -9.19 -5.41
N ALA A 32 7.14 -9.96 -6.10
CA ALA A 32 7.35 -11.39 -6.26
C ALA A 32 8.61 -11.70 -7.10
N ALA A 33 8.99 -10.84 -8.04
CA ALA A 33 10.14 -11.07 -8.91
C ALA A 33 11.47 -10.91 -8.15
N GLY A 34 11.54 -9.96 -7.20
CA GLY A 34 12.76 -9.73 -6.41
C GLY A 34 12.80 -10.43 -5.06
N LEU A 35 11.68 -10.99 -4.57
CA LEU A 35 11.58 -11.56 -3.22
C LEU A 35 12.50 -12.77 -3.02
N ALA A 36 12.57 -13.69 -3.99
CA ALA A 36 13.40 -14.90 -3.86
C ALA A 36 14.88 -14.55 -3.66
N CYS A 37 15.45 -13.73 -4.55
CA CYS A 37 16.84 -13.27 -4.44
C CYS A 37 17.06 -12.44 -3.16
N PHE A 38 16.09 -11.60 -2.78
CA PHE A 38 16.16 -10.82 -1.55
C PHE A 38 16.29 -11.70 -0.31
N MET A 39 15.53 -12.80 -0.23
CA MET A 39 15.58 -13.72 0.89
C MET A 39 16.90 -14.51 0.89
N GLU A 40 17.31 -15.03 -0.26
CA GLU A 40 18.55 -15.81 -0.40
C GLU A 40 19.79 -15.02 0.04
N ASP A 41 19.92 -13.76 -0.40
CA ASP A 41 21.08 -12.91 -0.11
C ASP A 41 21.03 -12.21 1.26
N LEU A 42 19.97 -12.44 2.05
CA LEU A 42 19.75 -11.72 3.30
C LEU A 42 20.73 -12.18 4.39
N GLU A 43 21.61 -11.27 4.83
CA GLU A 43 22.50 -11.50 5.97
C GLU A 43 21.72 -11.92 7.23
N THR A 44 22.31 -12.79 8.05
CA THR A 44 21.66 -13.34 9.25
C THR A 44 21.06 -12.27 10.16
N HIS A 45 21.79 -11.19 10.43
CA HIS A 45 21.30 -10.11 11.28
C HIS A 45 20.11 -9.35 10.66
N ALA A 46 20.18 -9.07 9.35
CA ALA A 46 19.09 -8.40 8.64
C ALA A 46 17.83 -9.28 8.59
N ARG A 47 18.01 -10.58 8.40
CA ARG A 47 16.95 -11.59 8.45
C ARG A 47 16.28 -11.66 9.81
N GLU A 48 17.06 -11.78 10.88
CA GLU A 48 16.55 -11.80 12.26
C GLU A 48 15.76 -10.52 12.58
N LYS A 49 16.26 -9.35 12.15
CA LYS A 49 15.56 -8.08 12.35
C LYS A 49 14.24 -8.03 11.59
N LEU A 50 14.22 -8.44 10.32
CA LEU A 50 12.99 -8.50 9.52
C LEU A 50 11.97 -9.47 10.13
N GLN A 51 12.40 -10.66 10.53
CA GLN A 51 11.55 -11.66 11.17
C GLN A 51 10.97 -11.16 12.50
N SER A 52 11.79 -10.53 13.34
CA SER A 52 11.35 -9.96 14.61
C SER A 52 10.24 -8.91 14.40
N VAL A 53 10.44 -7.98 13.45
CA VAL A 53 9.45 -6.96 13.11
C VAL A 53 8.16 -7.58 12.57
N LEU A 54 8.26 -8.59 11.70
CA LEU A 54 7.09 -9.28 11.16
C LEU A 54 6.28 -9.99 12.24
N ILE A 55 6.94 -10.66 13.19
CA ILE A 55 6.28 -11.33 14.32
C ILE A 55 5.58 -10.31 15.23
N LEU A 56 6.23 -9.17 15.54
CA LEU A 56 5.64 -8.11 16.34
C LEU A 56 4.43 -7.47 15.64
N ALA A 57 4.56 -7.18 14.34
CA ALA A 57 3.49 -6.60 13.52
C ALA A 57 2.29 -7.56 13.36
N ALA A 58 2.53 -8.87 13.21
CA ALA A 58 1.47 -9.87 13.20
C ALA A 58 0.66 -9.88 14.51
N ARG A 59 1.31 -9.54 15.63
CA ARG A 59 0.72 -9.48 16.98
C ARG A 59 0.17 -8.10 17.36
N GLY A 60 0.37 -7.06 16.54
CA GLY A 60 -0.01 -5.69 16.89
C GLY A 60 0.80 -5.08 18.02
N ARG A 61 2.07 -5.47 18.12
CA ARG A 61 3.02 -5.01 19.13
C ARG A 61 4.25 -4.35 18.54
N GLU A 62 4.17 -3.96 17.28
CA GLU A 62 5.24 -3.24 16.60
C GLU A 62 5.50 -1.87 17.24
N ALA A 63 6.78 -1.49 17.33
CA ALA A 63 7.16 -0.16 17.81
C ALA A 63 6.95 0.91 16.72
N PRO A 64 6.80 2.20 17.09
CA PRO A 64 6.73 3.28 16.12
C PRO A 64 7.89 3.24 15.11
N GLY A 65 7.56 3.27 13.83
CA GLY A 65 8.53 3.19 12.74
C GLY A 65 8.84 1.78 12.23
N GLU A 66 8.51 0.71 12.95
CA GLU A 66 8.77 -0.65 12.45
C GLU A 66 7.99 -0.97 11.17
N LEU A 67 6.79 -0.41 10.99
CA LEU A 67 6.04 -0.55 9.73
C LEU A 67 6.71 0.16 8.54
N SER A 68 7.47 1.24 8.77
CA SER A 68 8.25 1.84 7.69
C SER A 68 9.49 1.01 7.36
N LEU A 69 9.98 0.17 8.27
CA LEU A 69 11.03 -0.81 7.98
C LEU A 69 10.50 -1.88 7.01
N LEU A 70 9.29 -2.38 7.25
CA LEU A 70 8.63 -3.33 6.34
C LEU A 70 8.37 -2.71 4.97
N SER A 71 7.96 -1.45 4.94
CA SER A 71 7.76 -0.71 3.69
C SER A 71 9.07 -0.53 2.93
N TRP A 72 10.16 -0.25 3.64
CA TRP A 72 11.51 -0.15 3.07
C TRP A 72 12.01 -1.49 2.52
N ALA A 73 11.86 -2.58 3.29
CA ALA A 73 12.21 -3.93 2.85
C ALA A 73 11.44 -4.31 1.58
N ALA A 74 10.14 -4.00 1.51
CA ALA A 74 9.33 -4.23 0.32
C ALA A 74 9.78 -3.37 -0.87
N GLY A 75 10.21 -2.12 -0.62
CA GLY A 75 10.83 -1.28 -1.64
C GLY A 75 12.11 -1.90 -2.24
N CYS A 76 12.96 -2.50 -1.40
CA CYS A 76 14.22 -3.13 -1.82
C CYS A 76 14.00 -4.32 -2.77
N THR A 77 12.85 -4.99 -2.70
CA THR A 77 12.51 -6.09 -3.62
C THR A 77 12.14 -5.63 -5.03
N ARG A 78 11.98 -4.32 -5.28
CA ARG A 78 11.49 -3.79 -6.57
C ARG A 78 12.65 -3.47 -7.52
N PRO A 79 12.66 -4.02 -8.75
CA PRO A 79 13.70 -3.72 -9.74
C PRO A 79 13.85 -2.22 -10.03
N ALA A 80 12.73 -1.51 -10.15
CA ALA A 80 12.70 -0.07 -10.45
C ALA A 80 13.46 0.80 -9.41
N LEU A 81 13.56 0.36 -8.16
CA LEU A 81 14.35 1.07 -7.14
C LEU A 81 15.85 0.87 -7.38
N LEU A 82 16.25 -0.37 -7.70
CA LEU A 82 17.64 -0.71 -7.98
C LEU A 82 18.14 -0.06 -9.28
N GLU A 83 17.32 -0.06 -10.33
CA GLU A 83 17.61 0.64 -11.59
C GLU A 83 17.81 2.15 -11.37
N ARG A 84 17.00 2.77 -10.51
CA ARG A 84 17.14 4.18 -10.15
C ARG A 84 18.46 4.46 -9.43
N LEU A 85 18.87 3.59 -8.50
CA LEU A 85 20.16 3.71 -7.81
C LEU A 85 21.33 3.49 -8.79
N ALA A 86 21.20 2.52 -9.71
CA ALA A 86 22.18 2.26 -10.75
C ALA A 86 22.37 3.46 -11.68
N ALA A 87 21.31 4.21 -12.00
CA ALA A 87 21.41 5.46 -12.76
C ALA A 87 22.27 6.54 -12.06
N HIS A 88 22.49 6.44 -10.74
CA HIS A 88 23.40 7.28 -9.97
C HIS A 88 24.77 6.62 -9.70
N GLY A 89 25.08 5.51 -10.37
CA GLY A 89 26.32 4.76 -10.19
C GLY A 89 26.37 3.97 -8.87
N LEU A 90 25.22 3.65 -8.27
CA LEU A 90 25.11 2.88 -7.04
C LEU A 90 24.63 1.45 -7.37
N ALA A 91 25.54 0.48 -7.35
CA ALA A 91 25.22 -0.92 -7.65
C ALA A 91 24.93 -1.71 -6.37
N PHE A 92 23.67 -1.73 -5.93
CA PHE A 92 23.22 -2.53 -4.80
C PHE A 92 22.46 -3.79 -5.25
N THR A 93 22.61 -4.87 -4.49
CA THR A 93 21.61 -5.94 -4.46
C THR A 93 20.45 -5.54 -3.54
N SER A 94 19.29 -6.18 -3.68
CA SER A 94 18.13 -5.92 -2.81
C SER A 94 18.46 -6.14 -1.32
N ALA A 95 19.20 -7.21 -0.99
CA ALA A 95 19.61 -7.52 0.38
C ALA A 95 20.65 -6.53 0.93
N SER A 96 21.68 -6.17 0.14
CA SER A 96 22.71 -5.22 0.58
C SER A 96 22.15 -3.80 0.75
N LEU A 97 21.21 -3.39 -0.10
CA LEU A 97 20.48 -2.13 0.06
C LEU A 97 19.66 -2.10 1.35
N PHE A 98 18.97 -3.20 1.67
CA PHE A 98 18.20 -3.30 2.90
C PHE A 98 19.11 -3.25 4.13
N ALA A 99 20.22 -4.00 4.13
CA ALA A 99 21.20 -3.97 5.21
C ALA A 99 21.84 -2.58 5.40
N CYS A 100 22.18 -1.90 4.31
CA CYS A 100 22.62 -0.50 4.33
C CYS A 100 21.57 0.41 4.98
N GLY A 101 20.30 0.27 4.57
CA GLY A 101 19.20 1.04 5.14
C GLY A 101 18.96 0.78 6.63
N LEU A 102 19.20 -0.45 7.14
CA LEU A 102 19.14 -0.73 8.58
C LEU A 102 20.19 0.07 9.37
N LYS A 103 21.41 0.17 8.85
CA LYS A 103 22.51 0.89 9.49
C LYS A 103 22.28 2.40 9.46
N LEU A 104 21.99 2.96 8.29
CA LEU A 104 21.72 4.39 8.12
C LEU A 104 20.51 4.84 8.95
N ARG A 105 19.49 4.00 9.09
CA ARG A 105 18.32 4.33 9.90
C ARG A 105 18.64 4.43 11.40
N ALA A 106 19.62 3.68 11.90
CA ALA A 106 20.10 3.85 13.27
C ALA A 106 20.75 5.24 13.48
N GLU A 107 21.24 5.85 12.40
CA GLU A 107 21.77 7.22 12.35
C GLU A 107 20.69 8.26 12.04
N GLY A 108 19.40 7.87 12.02
CA GLY A 108 18.26 8.77 11.80
C GLY A 108 17.89 9.01 10.33
N TRP A 109 18.45 8.23 9.39
CA TRP A 109 18.06 8.35 7.98
C TRP A 109 16.66 7.80 7.71
N ASP A 110 15.86 8.58 6.97
CA ASP A 110 14.67 8.11 6.28
C ASP A 110 15.04 7.73 4.84
N MET A 111 15.30 6.43 4.62
CA MET A 111 15.74 5.90 3.33
C MET A 111 14.76 6.22 2.20
N GLN A 112 13.45 6.13 2.45
CA GLN A 112 12.44 6.33 1.41
C GLN A 112 12.45 7.79 0.94
N HIS A 113 12.50 8.73 1.89
CA HIS A 113 12.56 10.15 1.59
C HIS A 113 13.87 10.53 0.88
N ARG A 114 15.02 10.09 1.42
CA ARG A 114 16.35 10.41 0.89
C ARG A 114 16.52 9.88 -0.54
N ILE A 115 16.08 8.66 -0.82
CA ILE A 115 16.18 8.09 -2.17
C ILE A 115 15.32 8.87 -3.19
N THR A 116 14.16 9.38 -2.79
CA THR A 116 13.35 10.22 -3.69
C THR A 116 14.00 11.55 -4.05
N GLN A 117 15.00 11.98 -3.27
CA GLN A 117 15.67 13.27 -3.43
C GLN A 117 17.11 13.14 -3.95
N LEU A 118 17.57 11.96 -4.38
CA LEU A 118 18.96 11.74 -4.81
C LEU A 118 19.40 12.67 -5.94
N ALA A 119 18.52 12.95 -6.90
CA ALA A 119 18.83 13.86 -8.00
C ALA A 119 19.18 15.29 -7.53
N GLY A 120 18.65 15.72 -6.38
CA GLY A 120 18.90 17.04 -5.80
C GLY A 120 19.93 17.06 -4.67
N ASN A 121 20.43 15.90 -4.23
CA ASN A 121 21.30 15.79 -3.05
C ASN A 121 22.50 14.87 -3.33
N PRO A 122 23.58 15.39 -3.96
CA PRO A 122 24.76 14.58 -4.28
C PRO A 122 25.45 13.99 -3.03
N ALA A 123 25.38 14.70 -1.90
CA ALA A 123 25.90 14.18 -0.61
C ALA A 123 25.22 12.89 -0.16
N ASP A 124 23.94 12.68 -0.52
CA ASP A 124 23.23 11.45 -0.19
C ASP A 124 23.74 10.29 -1.07
N VAL A 125 24.09 10.56 -2.33
CA VAL A 125 24.73 9.58 -3.22
C VAL A 125 26.11 9.18 -2.68
N ASP A 126 26.91 10.14 -2.23
CA ASP A 126 28.23 9.87 -1.66
C ASP A 126 28.14 9.04 -0.37
N THR A 127 27.15 9.35 0.47
CA THR A 127 26.87 8.56 1.67
C THR A 127 26.53 7.13 1.30
N LEU A 128 25.59 6.90 0.38
CA LEU A 128 25.24 5.55 -0.08
C LEU A 128 26.44 4.83 -0.72
N ARG A 129 27.27 5.56 -1.48
CA ARG A 129 28.48 5.00 -2.11
C ARG A 129 29.47 4.47 -1.06
N ALA A 130 29.62 5.14 0.08
CA ALA A 130 30.48 4.69 1.17
C ALA A 130 30.02 3.36 1.80
N TRP A 131 28.75 2.99 1.61
CA TRP A 131 28.16 1.73 2.10
C TRP A 131 28.04 0.65 1.03
N LEU A 132 28.46 0.92 -0.22
CA LEU A 132 28.50 -0.14 -1.23
C LEU A 132 29.44 -1.25 -0.74
N PRO A 133 29.03 -2.53 -0.88
CA PRO A 133 29.96 -3.62 -0.62
C PRO A 133 31.20 -3.38 -1.48
N ALA A 134 32.39 -3.51 -0.88
CA ALA A 134 33.64 -3.42 -1.61
C ALA A 134 33.54 -4.44 -2.75
N VAL A 135 33.36 -3.94 -3.97
CA VAL A 135 33.28 -4.77 -5.15
C VAL A 135 34.59 -5.55 -5.17
N LEU A 136 34.51 -6.87 -4.93
CA LEU A 136 35.62 -7.76 -5.24
C LEU A 136 35.97 -7.43 -6.69
N PRO A 137 37.22 -7.03 -7.00
CA PRO A 137 37.61 -6.74 -8.36
C PRO A 137 37.13 -7.91 -9.20
N LEU A 138 36.22 -7.66 -10.15
CA LEU A 138 36.00 -8.62 -11.23
C LEU A 138 37.39 -8.88 -11.75
N GLU A 139 37.87 -10.12 -11.62
CA GLU A 139 39.14 -10.52 -12.22
C GLU A 139 39.10 -10.02 -13.65
N ALA A 140 40.05 -9.14 -13.97
CA ALA A 140 40.18 -8.55 -15.28
C ALA A 140 40.40 -9.70 -16.27
N GLY A 141 39.30 -10.18 -16.85
CA GLY A 141 39.31 -11.05 -18.01
C GLY A 141 40.05 -10.30 -19.10
N GLN A 142 41.29 -10.72 -19.32
CA GLN A 142 42.10 -10.61 -20.52
C GLN A 142 41.64 -9.53 -21.50
N ALA A 143 42.27 -8.37 -21.40
CA ALA A 143 42.44 -7.50 -22.55
C ALA A 143 43.18 -8.30 -23.64
N GLU A 144 42.45 -8.79 -24.64
CA GLU A 144 43.03 -8.97 -25.97
C GLU A 144 43.36 -7.57 -26.49
N GLU A 145 44.64 -7.21 -26.37
CA GLU A 145 45.27 -6.21 -27.20
C GLU A 145 45.17 -6.67 -28.66
N ASP A 146 44.31 -6.02 -29.44
CA ASP A 146 44.53 -5.96 -30.89
C ASP A 146 44.55 -4.50 -31.33
N SER A 147 45.74 -4.08 -31.73
CA SER A 147 46.05 -2.73 -32.19
C SER A 147 45.77 -2.59 -33.70
N PRO A 148 45.61 -1.35 -34.19
CA PRO A 148 44.81 -1.06 -35.38
C PRO A 148 45.61 -1.16 -36.68
N LYS A 149 44.96 -1.67 -37.74
CA LYS A 149 45.45 -1.57 -39.13
C LYS A 149 44.59 -0.59 -39.93
N LYS A 150 45.27 0.39 -40.52
CA LYS A 150 44.75 1.54 -41.28
C LYS A 150 44.82 1.25 -42.80
N ALA A 151 43.95 1.92 -43.55
CA ALA A 151 43.85 2.08 -45.03
C ALA A 151 43.09 0.96 -45.79
N GLY A 152 42.13 1.22 -46.68
CA GLY A 152 41.68 2.46 -47.35
C GLY A 152 40.29 2.27 -48.03
N PRO A 153 39.85 3.22 -48.87
CA PRO A 153 38.43 3.44 -49.23
C PRO A 153 38.00 2.84 -50.59
N ASP A 154 36.71 3.03 -50.88
CA ASP A 154 35.95 2.81 -52.13
C ASP A 154 35.32 1.43 -52.36
N SER A 155 33.99 1.35 -52.24
CA SER A 155 33.09 1.37 -53.41
C SER A 155 31.62 1.20 -53.01
N HIS A 156 30.79 2.06 -53.56
CA HIS A 156 29.34 1.90 -53.74
C HIS A 156 29.06 0.62 -54.56
N GLU A 157 28.00 -0.12 -54.23
CA GLU A 157 26.93 -0.41 -55.20
C GLU A 157 25.67 -1.01 -54.55
N ASP A 158 24.55 -0.57 -55.12
CA ASP A 158 23.17 -0.89 -54.81
C ASP A 158 22.80 -2.38 -54.96
N ARG A 159 21.88 -2.87 -54.11
CA ARG A 159 20.61 -3.44 -54.62
C ARG A 159 19.62 -3.74 -53.50
N ALA A 160 18.47 -3.07 -53.58
CA ALA A 160 17.21 -3.49 -53.00
C ALA A 160 16.61 -4.66 -53.80
N VAL A 161 15.99 -5.64 -53.13
CA VAL A 161 14.66 -6.21 -53.48
C VAL A 161 14.01 -6.82 -52.23
N ASP A 162 12.92 -6.18 -51.82
CA ASP A 162 11.63 -6.70 -51.38
C ASP A 162 11.36 -8.21 -51.13
N THR A 163 10.87 -8.47 -49.89
CA THR A 163 9.72 -9.32 -49.45
C THR A 163 9.63 -10.83 -49.80
N PRO A 164 8.73 -11.63 -49.17
CA PRO A 164 8.26 -11.68 -47.78
C PRO A 164 8.13 -13.13 -47.19
N LEU A 165 7.73 -13.19 -45.90
CA LEU A 165 6.79 -14.16 -45.27
C LEU A 165 7.11 -15.68 -45.19
N PHE A 166 7.19 -16.14 -43.94
CA PHE A 166 6.78 -17.43 -43.35
C PHE A 166 6.35 -18.59 -44.28
N PRO A 167 6.94 -19.77 -44.03
CA PRO A 167 6.24 -21.04 -44.10
C PRO A 167 6.24 -21.73 -42.72
N TRP A 168 5.05 -21.96 -42.17
CA TRP A 168 4.84 -22.97 -41.13
C TRP A 168 4.89 -24.36 -41.79
N PRO A 169 5.50 -25.38 -41.18
CA PRO A 169 5.29 -26.76 -41.59
C PRO A 169 3.92 -27.24 -41.10
N GLU A 170 3.08 -27.64 -42.05
CA GLU A 170 2.07 -28.67 -41.85
C GLU A 170 2.80 -30.02 -41.80
N ASP A 171 2.47 -30.86 -40.82
CA ASP A 171 2.67 -32.30 -40.91
C ASP A 171 1.53 -32.99 -40.18
N ASP A 172 1.07 -34.02 -40.87
CA ASP A 172 -0.18 -34.75 -40.74
C ASP A 172 -0.23 -35.76 -39.59
N GLU A 173 -1.48 -36.09 -39.25
CA GLU A 173 -2.04 -37.43 -38.99
C GLU A 173 -1.13 -38.53 -38.43
N ASP A 174 -1.46 -39.00 -37.22
CA ASP A 174 -1.56 -40.45 -36.93
C ASP A 174 -2.37 -40.65 -35.63
N GLY A 175 -3.67 -40.93 -35.77
CA GLY A 175 -4.50 -41.58 -34.75
C GLY A 175 -4.73 -43.04 -35.15
N PRO A 176 -4.76 -43.99 -34.20
CA PRO A 176 -6.04 -44.66 -33.87
C PRO A 176 -6.04 -45.32 -32.46
N PRO A 177 -7.01 -46.19 -32.08
CA PRO A 177 -8.45 -46.24 -32.34
C PRO A 177 -9.31 -46.30 -31.04
N ASP A 178 -10.62 -46.25 -31.24
CA ASP A 178 -11.71 -46.55 -30.31
C ASP A 178 -11.49 -47.70 -29.33
N GLY A 179 -11.99 -47.55 -28.10
CA GLY A 179 -12.28 -48.68 -27.22
C GLY A 179 -12.57 -48.33 -25.76
N GLN A 180 -13.85 -48.48 -25.38
CA GLN A 180 -14.36 -48.69 -24.02
C GLN A 180 -14.53 -47.47 -23.09
N ALA A 181 -15.74 -46.89 -23.18
CA ALA A 181 -16.39 -46.25 -22.05
C ALA A 181 -16.81 -47.32 -21.01
N PRO A 182 -16.56 -47.11 -19.70
CA PRO A 182 -17.18 -47.93 -18.67
C PRO A 182 -18.62 -47.47 -18.44
N VAL A 183 -19.51 -48.45 -18.61
CA VAL A 183 -20.86 -48.50 -18.06
C VAL A 183 -20.77 -48.31 -16.54
N TRP A 184 -21.43 -47.27 -16.01
CA TRP A 184 -21.72 -47.18 -14.58
C TRP A 184 -23.23 -47.23 -14.43
N GLU A 185 -23.64 -48.22 -13.64
CA GLU A 185 -24.99 -48.67 -13.40
C GLU A 185 -25.83 -47.61 -12.68
N GLU A 186 -27.09 -47.51 -13.07
CA GLU A 186 -28.11 -46.68 -12.43
C GLU A 186 -28.43 -47.23 -11.03
N GLU A 187 -28.15 -46.45 -9.99
CA GLU A 187 -28.77 -46.61 -8.67
C GLU A 187 -29.88 -45.56 -8.47
N PRO A 188 -30.95 -45.92 -7.73
CA PRO A 188 -32.23 -45.21 -7.75
C PRO A 188 -32.19 -43.89 -6.98
N MET A 189 -32.80 -42.86 -7.56
CA MET A 189 -33.06 -41.56 -6.94
C MET A 189 -34.10 -41.68 -5.82
N ASP A 190 -33.69 -41.38 -4.60
CA ASP A 190 -34.58 -40.97 -3.51
C ASP A 190 -34.25 -39.54 -3.06
N ASP A 191 -35.28 -38.70 -3.06
CA ASP A 191 -35.47 -37.42 -2.38
C ASP A 191 -34.37 -36.33 -2.46
N MET A 192 -34.53 -35.44 -3.45
CA MET A 192 -34.05 -34.05 -3.38
C MET A 192 -35.21 -33.08 -3.67
N PRO A 193 -35.55 -32.16 -2.75
CA PRO A 193 -36.51 -31.09 -3.03
C PRO A 193 -35.89 -30.00 -3.93
N ALA A 194 -36.72 -29.49 -4.82
CA ALA A 194 -36.41 -28.61 -5.94
C ALA A 194 -35.61 -27.34 -5.58
N SER A 195 -34.52 -27.13 -6.34
CA SER A 195 -33.91 -25.82 -6.54
C SER A 195 -34.74 -25.03 -7.56
N ASN A 196 -35.37 -23.94 -7.11
CA ASN A 196 -35.77 -22.86 -8.01
C ASN A 196 -34.55 -21.96 -8.23
N LEU A 197 -33.84 -22.19 -9.33
CA LEU A 197 -32.84 -21.27 -9.87
C LEU A 197 -33.58 -20.12 -10.55
N SER A 198 -33.63 -18.97 -9.89
CA SER A 198 -33.73 -17.67 -10.56
C SER A 198 -32.50 -16.86 -10.17
N ALA A 199 -31.73 -16.52 -11.21
CA ALA A 199 -30.50 -15.74 -11.13
C ALA A 199 -30.75 -14.40 -10.41
N GLY A 200 -30.08 -14.21 -9.28
CA GLY A 200 -29.93 -12.93 -8.59
C GLY A 200 -28.45 -12.69 -8.32
N LEU A 201 -27.90 -11.64 -8.92
CA LEU A 201 -26.56 -11.13 -8.64
C LEU A 201 -26.34 -10.96 -7.12
N PRO A 202 -25.11 -11.12 -6.60
CA PRO A 202 -24.84 -10.85 -5.19
C PRO A 202 -25.01 -9.34 -4.91
N VAL A 203 -26.14 -9.00 -4.29
CA VAL A 203 -26.41 -7.67 -3.76
C VAL A 203 -25.47 -7.43 -2.57
N LEU A 204 -24.54 -6.49 -2.74
CA LEU A 204 -23.72 -5.95 -1.66
C LEU A 204 -24.62 -5.30 -0.60
N PRO A 205 -24.44 -5.56 0.72
CA PRO A 205 -25.19 -4.86 1.74
C PRO A 205 -24.60 -3.45 1.96
N THR A 206 -24.88 -2.51 1.05
CA THR A 206 -24.86 -1.08 1.37
C THR A 206 -26.20 -0.68 1.98
N ARG A 207 -26.44 -1.11 3.22
CA ARG A 207 -27.56 -0.58 4.00
C ARG A 207 -27.18 0.83 4.46
N PHE A 208 -27.58 1.83 3.67
CA PHE A 208 -27.81 3.18 4.17
C PHE A 208 -28.93 3.09 5.22
N GLU A 209 -28.55 2.93 6.48
CA GLU A 209 -29.52 2.99 7.58
C GLU A 209 -29.87 4.45 7.82
N ARG A 210 -30.91 4.90 7.13
CA ARG A 210 -31.65 6.11 7.43
C ARG A 210 -32.43 5.80 8.72
N GLU A 211 -31.91 6.21 9.88
CA GLU A 211 -32.59 6.00 11.16
C GLU A 211 -34.01 6.60 11.08
N ARG A 212 -35.03 5.73 11.13
CA ARG A 212 -36.37 6.08 11.58
C ARG A 212 -36.35 6.12 13.11
N PRO A 213 -36.97 7.11 13.75
CA PRO A 213 -37.07 7.16 15.19
C PRO A 213 -38.16 6.18 15.62
N ASP A 214 -37.83 5.18 16.41
CA ASP A 214 -38.83 4.56 17.26
C ASP A 214 -38.32 4.35 18.67
N ALA A 215 -39.22 4.74 19.56
CA ALA A 215 -39.06 4.86 20.98
C ALA A 215 -38.89 3.51 21.65
N LEU A 216 -38.01 3.46 22.66
CA LEU A 216 -38.32 2.88 23.96
C LEU A 216 -37.38 3.49 25.00
N ALA A 217 -38.00 3.96 26.08
CA ALA A 217 -37.48 4.90 27.05
C ALA A 217 -36.52 4.29 28.09
N GLY A 218 -35.59 5.12 28.55
CA GLY A 218 -34.87 5.04 29.82
C GLY A 218 -34.22 6.41 30.09
N PRO A 219 -34.49 7.08 31.23
CA PRO A 219 -34.42 8.54 31.29
C PRO A 219 -33.03 9.08 31.66
N THR A 220 -32.86 10.38 31.39
CA THR A 220 -31.77 11.29 31.75
C THR A 220 -30.58 11.41 30.78
N SER A 221 -30.80 12.15 29.70
CA SER A 221 -29.90 13.29 29.41
C SER A 221 -30.61 14.37 28.61
N ALA A 222 -30.29 15.60 28.97
CA ALA A 222 -31.00 16.82 28.65
C ALA A 222 -31.13 17.08 27.13
N ALA A 223 -32.20 17.81 26.81
CA ALA A 223 -32.63 18.26 25.49
C ALA A 223 -31.49 18.66 24.52
N GLY A 224 -31.46 18.02 23.36
CA GLY A 224 -30.64 18.44 22.21
C GLY A 224 -31.54 19.04 21.12
N ALA A 225 -31.20 20.26 20.70
CA ALA A 225 -31.77 20.95 19.54
C ALA A 225 -31.81 20.06 18.27
N PRO A 226 -32.73 20.32 17.32
CA PRO A 226 -32.83 19.55 16.08
C PRO A 226 -31.46 19.47 15.39
N HIS A 227 -30.91 18.27 15.28
CA HIS A 227 -29.62 18.05 14.62
C HIS A 227 -29.79 18.32 13.12
N GLU A 228 -29.16 19.39 12.64
CA GLU A 228 -28.93 19.55 11.20
C GLU A 228 -28.28 18.29 10.63
N PRO A 229 -28.67 17.85 9.42
CA PRO A 229 -28.09 16.66 8.80
C PRO A 229 -26.60 16.88 8.56
N ARG A 230 -25.77 16.26 9.41
CA ARG A 230 -24.31 16.33 9.28
C ARG A 230 -23.82 15.32 8.27
N LEU A 231 -22.98 15.77 7.35
CA LEU A 231 -22.33 14.89 6.38
C LEU A 231 -21.34 13.98 7.11
N ARG A 232 -21.66 12.68 7.13
CA ARG A 232 -20.89 11.65 7.84
C ARG A 232 -20.72 10.41 6.98
N LEU A 233 -19.53 9.81 7.04
CA LEU A 233 -19.20 8.54 6.39
C LEU A 233 -18.59 7.59 7.43
N ARG A 234 -19.08 6.35 7.47
CA ARG A 234 -18.54 5.29 8.34
C ARG A 234 -17.76 4.29 7.51
N LEU A 235 -16.56 3.96 7.96
CA LEU A 235 -15.64 3.04 7.32
C LEU A 235 -15.32 1.92 8.31
N PHE A 236 -15.42 0.67 7.86
CA PHE A 236 -15.27 -0.49 8.71
C PHE A 236 -14.14 -1.38 8.20
N GLY A 237 -13.19 -1.68 9.08
CA GLY A 237 -12.11 -2.63 8.85
C GLY A 237 -12.14 -3.77 9.87
N LYS A 238 -11.30 -4.77 9.65
CA LYS A 238 -11.20 -5.94 10.53
C LYS A 238 -10.72 -5.58 11.95
N ALA A 239 -9.79 -4.64 12.07
CA ALA A 239 -9.14 -4.28 13.34
C ALA A 239 -9.59 -2.93 13.92
N ALA A 240 -10.23 -2.09 13.09
CA ALA A 240 -10.68 -0.76 13.49
C ALA A 240 -11.85 -0.28 12.61
N ALA A 241 -12.53 0.77 13.05
CA ALA A 241 -13.51 1.53 12.27
C ALA A 241 -13.23 3.03 12.42
N HIS A 242 -13.55 3.78 11.36
CA HIS A 242 -13.49 5.23 11.33
C HIS A 242 -14.87 5.82 11.05
N THR A 243 -15.25 6.87 11.78
CA THR A 243 -16.33 7.77 11.39
C THR A 243 -15.72 9.10 10.97
N LEU A 244 -15.89 9.45 9.71
CA LEU A 244 -15.51 10.74 9.13
C LEU A 244 -16.73 11.66 9.17
N GLU A 245 -16.59 12.87 9.70
CA GLU A 245 -17.71 13.83 9.81
C GLU A 245 -17.24 15.25 9.54
N VAL A 246 -18.02 16.01 8.77
CA VAL A 246 -17.82 17.45 8.61
C VAL A 246 -18.34 18.14 9.86
N THR A 247 -17.44 18.84 10.56
CA THR A 247 -17.73 19.51 11.83
C THR A 247 -17.13 20.91 11.85
N PRO A 248 -17.67 21.82 12.66
CA PRO A 248 -17.00 23.10 12.91
C PRO A 248 -15.60 22.88 13.50
N HIS A 249 -14.65 23.71 13.11
CA HIS A 249 -13.32 23.67 13.69
C HIS A 249 -13.36 24.05 15.18
N ARG A 250 -12.66 23.30 16.05
CA ARG A 250 -12.69 23.52 17.51
C ARG A 250 -12.22 24.92 17.97
N ARG A 251 -11.39 25.59 17.16
CA ARG A 251 -10.94 26.97 17.45
C ARG A 251 -11.95 28.06 17.03
N GLY A 252 -13.11 27.68 16.48
CA GLY A 252 -14.16 28.62 16.07
C GLY A 252 -13.99 29.15 14.64
N GLY A 253 -14.89 30.08 14.26
CA GLY A 253 -15.03 30.61 12.90
C GLY A 253 -13.92 31.56 12.43
N ASP A 254 -13.02 31.97 13.32
CA ASP A 254 -11.90 32.86 12.98
C ASP A 254 -10.68 32.12 12.43
N PHE A 255 -10.71 30.78 12.39
CA PHE A 255 -9.66 29.96 11.81
C PHE A 255 -9.85 29.80 10.29
N LEU A 256 -8.78 29.50 9.55
CA LEU A 256 -8.72 29.41 8.07
C LEU A 256 -9.70 28.41 7.39
N GLY A 257 -10.64 27.86 8.15
CA GLY A 257 -11.80 27.11 7.69
C GLY A 257 -12.83 27.03 8.82
N VAL A 258 -14.09 27.30 8.47
CA VAL A 258 -15.21 27.14 9.41
C VAL A 258 -15.51 25.66 9.64
N LEU A 259 -15.36 24.85 8.60
CA LEU A 259 -15.64 23.42 8.60
C LEU A 259 -14.37 22.61 8.35
N VAL A 260 -14.26 21.50 9.05
CA VAL A 260 -13.16 20.53 8.95
C VAL A 260 -13.68 19.11 9.05
N VAL A 261 -12.87 18.14 8.64
CA VAL A 261 -13.18 16.74 8.82
C VAL A 261 -12.65 16.25 10.16
N SER A 262 -13.57 15.77 11.00
CA SER A 262 -13.26 15.01 12.20
C SER A 262 -13.21 13.52 11.87
N ILE A 263 -12.24 12.82 12.44
CA ILE A 263 -12.07 11.38 12.35
C ILE A 263 -12.17 10.81 13.76
N ASP A 264 -13.20 9.99 13.96
CA ASP A 264 -13.41 9.18 15.15
C ASP A 264 -12.99 7.75 14.86
N SER A 265 -12.03 7.21 15.61
CA SER A 265 -11.43 5.90 15.35
C SER A 265 -11.61 4.97 16.54
N ALA A 266 -12.12 3.77 16.30
CA ALA A 266 -12.35 2.77 17.35
C ALA A 266 -11.75 1.40 16.97
N HIS A 267 -11.20 0.69 17.94
CA HIS A 267 -10.69 -0.67 17.74
C HIS A 267 -11.83 -1.68 17.66
N ALA A 268 -11.64 -2.73 16.86
CA ALA A 268 -12.55 -3.86 16.83
C ALA A 268 -12.50 -4.63 18.16
N LEU A 269 -13.67 -5.08 18.62
CA LEU A 269 -13.78 -5.96 19.78
C LEU A 269 -13.48 -7.41 19.35
N SER A 270 -12.74 -8.14 20.19
CA SER A 270 -12.15 -9.47 19.91
C SER A 270 -13.15 -10.57 19.51
N ALA A 271 -14.45 -10.35 19.74
CA ALA A 271 -15.52 -11.35 19.56
C ALA A 271 -16.46 -11.02 18.39
N GLY A 272 -16.03 -10.21 17.42
CA GLY A 272 -16.85 -9.86 16.23
C GLY A 272 -18.06 -8.96 16.54
N GLY A 273 -18.21 -8.51 17.79
CA GLY A 273 -19.36 -7.76 18.30
C GLY A 273 -19.27 -6.24 18.15
N GLY A 274 -18.57 -5.73 17.14
CA GLY A 274 -18.49 -4.29 16.87
C GLY A 274 -17.18 -3.63 17.32
N TYR A 275 -17.26 -2.35 17.68
CA TYR A 275 -16.10 -1.48 17.89
C TYR A 275 -16.21 -0.71 19.21
N ALA A 276 -15.06 -0.52 19.87
CA ALA A 276 -14.93 0.15 21.17
C ALA A 276 -15.06 1.68 21.06
N TRP A 277 -16.23 2.19 20.66
CA TRP A 277 -16.49 3.62 20.44
C TRP A 277 -16.35 4.47 21.71
N GLU A 278 -16.53 3.86 22.89
CA GLU A 278 -16.34 4.48 24.19
C GLU A 278 -14.88 4.85 24.48
N ARG A 279 -13.93 4.23 23.77
CA ARG A 279 -12.48 4.53 23.84
C ARG A 279 -11.92 5.08 22.53
N LYS A 280 -12.77 5.75 21.75
CA LYS A 280 -12.36 6.24 20.43
C LYS A 280 -11.27 7.30 20.50
N LEU A 281 -10.38 7.27 19.52
CA LEU A 281 -9.48 8.37 19.21
C LEU A 281 -10.22 9.40 18.35
N VAL A 282 -10.18 10.67 18.74
CA VAL A 282 -10.78 11.76 17.95
C VAL A 282 -9.71 12.73 17.48
N LEU A 283 -9.70 12.99 16.17
CA LEU A 283 -8.83 13.94 15.48
C LEU A 283 -9.64 14.87 14.60
N GLN A 284 -9.28 16.16 14.55
CA GLN A 284 -9.74 17.07 13.49
C GLN A 284 -8.55 17.43 12.64
N LEU A 285 -8.71 17.29 11.32
CA LEU A 285 -7.75 17.78 10.35
C LEU A 285 -7.83 19.30 10.27
N THR A 286 -6.70 19.97 10.17
CA THR A 286 -6.68 21.42 9.98
C THR A 286 -6.96 21.77 8.50
N PRO A 287 -7.46 22.98 8.20
CA PRO A 287 -7.68 23.44 6.83
C PRO A 287 -6.42 23.35 5.95
N GLU A 288 -5.24 23.45 6.54
CA GLU A 288 -3.95 23.34 5.85
C GLU A 288 -3.58 21.89 5.48
N GLU A 289 -4.08 20.91 6.23
CA GLU A 289 -3.82 19.48 5.99
C GLU A 289 -4.78 18.89 4.95
N MET A 290 -6.01 19.41 4.91
CA MET A 290 -7.08 18.95 4.03
C MET A 290 -6.70 18.90 2.53
N PRO A 291 -6.02 19.91 1.93
CA PRO A 291 -5.57 19.86 0.53
C PRO A 291 -4.70 18.67 0.18
N ALA A 292 -3.73 18.32 1.04
CA ALA A 292 -2.83 17.20 0.75
C ALA A 292 -3.51 15.84 0.97
N VAL A 293 -4.53 15.76 1.85
CA VAL A 293 -5.42 14.58 1.85
C VAL A 293 -6.18 14.49 0.53
N ILE A 294 -6.79 15.58 0.06
CA ILE A 294 -7.50 15.60 -1.24
C ILE A 294 -6.55 15.20 -2.38
N ALA A 295 -5.31 15.70 -2.41
CA ALA A 295 -4.30 15.31 -3.40
C ALA A 295 -4.01 13.80 -3.38
N THR A 296 -3.93 13.21 -2.18
CA THR A 296 -3.78 11.76 -2.01
C THR A 296 -5.01 11.00 -2.51
N LEU A 297 -6.22 11.47 -2.16
CA LEU A 297 -7.49 10.88 -2.62
C LEU A 297 -7.64 10.96 -4.15
N MET A 298 -7.15 12.03 -4.78
CA MET A 298 -7.11 12.22 -6.24
C MET A 298 -6.01 11.39 -6.92
N GLY A 299 -5.04 10.86 -6.17
CA GLY A 299 -3.92 10.10 -6.71
C GLY A 299 -2.81 10.95 -7.30
N LEU A 300 -2.74 12.22 -6.92
CA LEU A 300 -1.65 13.13 -7.29
C LEU A 300 -0.39 12.85 -6.47
N ILE A 301 -0.56 12.42 -5.21
CA ILE A 301 0.54 11.97 -4.34
C ILE A 301 0.22 10.59 -3.75
N PRO A 302 1.23 9.75 -3.47
CA PRO A 302 1.01 8.37 -3.04
C PRO A 302 0.52 8.27 -1.58
N SER A 303 0.92 9.21 -0.73
CA SER A 303 0.56 9.23 0.69
C SER A 303 0.80 10.59 1.33
N VAL A 304 0.10 10.86 2.42
CA VAL A 304 0.34 11.99 3.31
C VAL A 304 0.23 11.54 4.77
N ARG A 305 1.05 12.13 5.64
CA ARG A 305 1.02 11.89 7.09
C ARG A 305 1.15 13.20 7.84
N PHE A 306 0.23 13.45 8.75
CA PHE A 306 0.23 14.58 9.66
C PHE A 306 0.37 14.08 11.10
N GLY A 307 1.31 14.65 11.83
CA GLY A 307 1.60 14.32 13.22
C GLY A 307 1.40 15.52 14.14
N HIS A 308 1.80 15.39 15.39
CA HIS A 308 1.75 16.47 16.39
C HIS A 308 0.35 16.95 16.77
N HIS A 309 -0.68 16.11 16.58
CA HIS A 309 -2.02 16.40 17.08
C HIS A 309 -2.17 16.02 18.56
N GLY A 310 -3.18 16.60 19.20
CA GLY A 310 -3.50 16.37 20.62
C GLY A 310 -2.63 17.18 21.58
N ALA A 311 -2.99 17.17 22.86
CA ALA A 311 -2.27 17.93 23.90
C ALA A 311 -0.80 17.48 24.01
N ASP A 312 -0.57 16.17 23.97
CA ASP A 312 0.77 15.57 24.04
C ASP A 312 1.52 15.56 22.69
N ARG A 313 0.93 16.12 21.62
CA ARG A 313 1.48 16.08 20.24
C ARG A 313 1.85 14.68 19.76
N SER A 314 1.16 13.66 20.25
CA SER A 314 1.46 12.25 19.99
C SER A 314 0.49 11.58 19.03
N LYS A 315 -0.56 12.30 18.61
CA LYS A 315 -1.57 11.80 17.69
C LYS A 315 -1.19 12.11 16.25
N PHE A 316 -1.59 11.23 15.34
CA PHE A 316 -1.32 11.36 13.91
C PHE A 316 -2.46 10.82 13.06
N VAL A 317 -2.46 11.24 11.80
CA VAL A 317 -3.29 10.71 10.73
C VAL A 317 -2.42 10.50 9.49
N GLU A 318 -2.64 9.39 8.80
CA GLU A 318 -1.98 9.03 7.55
C GLU A 318 -3.03 8.54 6.56
N VAL A 319 -2.93 9.01 5.33
CA VAL A 319 -3.73 8.55 4.21
C VAL A 319 -2.76 8.06 3.15
N ARG A 320 -2.92 6.83 2.68
CA ARG A 320 -2.00 6.23 1.72
C ARG A 320 -2.73 5.39 0.70
N ARG A 321 -2.36 5.54 -0.57
CA ARG A 321 -2.87 4.72 -1.66
C ARG A 321 -2.26 3.32 -1.64
N GLN A 322 -3.06 2.35 -2.04
CA GLN A 322 -2.69 0.95 -2.16
C GLN A 322 -3.32 0.35 -3.42
N GLU A 323 -2.88 -0.84 -3.79
CA GLU A 323 -3.56 -1.61 -4.82
C GLU A 323 -5.00 -1.91 -4.36
N GLY A 324 -5.99 -1.56 -5.18
CA GLY A 324 -7.41 -1.74 -4.87
C GLY A 324 -8.05 -0.66 -3.98
N GLY A 325 -7.36 0.43 -3.63
CA GLY A 325 -7.96 1.57 -2.95
C GLY A 325 -6.98 2.43 -2.14
N LEU A 326 -7.33 2.69 -0.89
CA LEU A 326 -6.48 3.42 0.07
C LEU A 326 -6.61 2.87 1.47
N VAL A 327 -5.73 3.29 2.36
CA VAL A 327 -5.84 3.07 3.80
C VAL A 327 -5.86 4.42 4.50
N ILE A 328 -6.73 4.54 5.51
CA ILE A 328 -6.71 5.65 6.46
C ILE A 328 -6.24 5.10 7.80
N VAL A 329 -5.14 5.63 8.29
CA VAL A 329 -4.55 5.25 9.58
C VAL A 329 -4.60 6.45 10.51
N THR A 330 -5.18 6.28 11.69
CA THR A 330 -5.01 7.24 12.79
C THR A 330 -4.23 6.56 13.91
N GLY A 331 -3.62 7.32 14.79
CA GLY A 331 -2.96 6.73 15.94
C GLY A 331 -2.58 7.73 17.01
N GLU A 332 -2.17 7.18 18.14
CA GLU A 332 -1.69 7.90 19.30
C GLU A 332 -0.61 7.06 19.97
N LYS A 333 0.62 7.62 20.07
CA LYS A 333 1.78 6.91 20.63
C LYS A 333 1.99 5.57 19.90
N ALA A 334 1.84 4.43 20.59
CA ALA A 334 1.99 3.09 20.03
C ALA A 334 0.68 2.51 19.46
N LEU A 335 -0.48 3.14 19.71
CA LEU A 335 -1.77 2.65 19.21
C LEU A 335 -2.03 3.16 17.80
N SER A 336 -2.53 2.29 16.94
CA SER A 336 -2.90 2.62 15.55
C SER A 336 -4.21 1.97 15.14
N TYR A 337 -5.00 2.71 14.37
CA TYR A 337 -6.32 2.34 13.87
C TYR A 337 -6.27 2.42 12.34
N SER A 338 -6.11 1.26 11.70
CA SER A 338 -5.98 1.16 10.25
C SER A 338 -7.29 0.65 9.63
N VAL A 339 -7.84 1.41 8.68
CA VAL A 339 -9.07 1.04 7.98
C VAL A 339 -8.83 1.11 6.47
N PRO A 340 -8.90 -0.03 5.73
CA PRO A 340 -8.85 -0.02 4.29
C PRO A 340 -10.14 0.58 3.72
N VAL A 341 -10.00 1.32 2.63
CA VAL A 341 -11.09 1.98 1.90
C VAL A 341 -11.01 1.51 0.45
N PRO A 342 -11.97 0.68 0.00
CA PRO A 342 -12.02 0.20 -1.37
C PRO A 342 -12.13 1.35 -2.38
N THR A 343 -11.61 1.17 -3.60
CA THR A 343 -11.67 2.17 -4.68
C THR A 343 -13.07 2.78 -4.86
N ALA A 344 -14.12 1.96 -4.82
CA ALA A 344 -15.51 2.42 -4.96
C ALA A 344 -15.95 3.40 -3.85
N THR A 345 -15.33 3.30 -2.66
CA THR A 345 -15.64 4.15 -1.50
C THR A 345 -14.80 5.43 -1.48
N VAL A 346 -13.65 5.46 -2.16
CA VAL A 346 -12.74 6.61 -2.19
C VAL A 346 -13.44 7.89 -2.67
N TYR A 347 -14.34 7.76 -3.65
CA TYR A 347 -15.12 8.90 -4.16
C TYR A 347 -15.93 9.59 -3.07
N TYR A 348 -16.56 8.84 -2.16
CA TYR A 348 -17.34 9.43 -1.06
C TYR A 348 -16.45 10.11 -0.01
N VAL A 349 -15.26 9.56 0.24
CA VAL A 349 -14.28 10.21 1.11
C VAL A 349 -13.82 11.53 0.48
N LEU A 350 -13.54 11.53 -0.83
CA LEU A 350 -13.16 12.73 -1.57
C LEU A 350 -14.25 13.80 -1.54
N ASP A 351 -15.51 13.44 -1.84
CA ASP A 351 -16.65 14.36 -1.78
C ASP A 351 -16.81 14.98 -0.38
N LEU A 352 -16.67 14.17 0.68
CA LEU A 352 -16.74 14.64 2.06
C LEU A 352 -15.67 15.69 2.37
N PHE A 353 -14.42 15.45 1.95
CA PHE A 353 -13.32 16.39 2.15
C PHE A 353 -13.49 17.66 1.32
N CYS A 354 -13.91 17.54 0.06
CA CYS A 354 -14.16 18.70 -0.79
C CYS A 354 -15.30 19.57 -0.25
N ARG A 355 -16.37 18.97 0.28
CA ARG A 355 -17.48 19.70 0.90
C ARG A 355 -17.08 20.41 2.19
N ALA A 356 -16.19 19.82 2.99
CA ALA A 356 -15.65 20.51 4.16
C ALA A 356 -14.84 21.76 3.77
N MET A 357 -14.13 21.72 2.64
CA MET A 357 -13.32 22.83 2.11
C MET A 357 -14.11 23.82 1.23
N ALA A 358 -15.32 23.45 0.82
CA ALA A 358 -16.22 24.33 0.11
C ALA A 358 -16.71 25.43 1.07
N ALA A 359 -16.74 26.66 0.58
CA ALA A 359 -17.16 27.83 1.32
C ALA A 359 -18.10 28.66 0.44
N PRO A 360 -18.86 29.62 0.98
CA PRO A 360 -19.59 30.56 0.15
C PRO A 360 -18.68 31.17 -0.93
N GLY A 361 -19.05 31.02 -2.21
CA GLY A 361 -18.24 31.47 -3.35
C GLY A 361 -17.10 30.53 -3.79
N ARG A 362 -16.94 29.35 -3.17
CA ARG A 362 -15.98 28.31 -3.59
C ARG A 362 -16.70 26.97 -3.75
N SER A 363 -16.81 26.52 -5.00
CA SER A 363 -17.40 25.23 -5.33
C SER A 363 -16.44 24.07 -5.04
N VAL A 364 -16.97 22.84 -5.01
CA VAL A 364 -16.15 21.62 -4.98
C VAL A 364 -15.21 21.54 -6.18
N ALA A 365 -15.65 22.00 -7.35
CA ALA A 365 -14.82 22.04 -8.55
C ALA A 365 -13.61 22.97 -8.37
N ASP A 366 -13.80 24.14 -7.75
CA ASP A 366 -12.71 25.08 -7.45
C ASP A 366 -11.69 24.46 -6.48
N VAL A 367 -12.16 23.75 -5.45
CA VAL A 367 -11.28 23.04 -4.50
C VAL A 367 -10.43 22.00 -5.24
N LEU A 368 -11.04 21.17 -6.09
CA LEU A 368 -10.33 20.16 -6.86
C LEU A 368 -9.31 20.77 -7.82
N MET A 369 -9.66 21.88 -8.48
CA MET A 369 -8.76 22.60 -9.38
C MET A 369 -7.56 23.20 -8.64
N LEU A 370 -7.79 23.86 -7.50
CA LEU A 370 -6.71 24.42 -6.68
C LEU A 370 -5.74 23.34 -6.19
N VAL A 371 -6.26 22.21 -5.69
CA VAL A 371 -5.44 21.08 -5.24
C VAL A 371 -4.64 20.50 -6.41
N ARG A 372 -5.28 20.32 -7.57
CA ARG A 372 -4.60 19.84 -8.78
C ARG A 372 -3.49 20.79 -9.24
N SER A 373 -3.71 22.10 -9.22
CA SER A 373 -2.69 23.09 -9.57
C SER A 373 -1.53 23.14 -8.58
N ALA A 374 -1.77 22.88 -7.29
CA ALA A 374 -0.72 22.90 -6.27
C ALA A 374 0.14 21.63 -6.25
N HIS A 375 -0.40 20.48 -6.70
CA HIS A 375 0.26 19.18 -6.59
C HIS A 375 0.50 18.47 -7.94
N GLY A 376 -0.01 19.01 -9.04
CA GLY A 376 0.16 18.46 -10.38
C GLY A 376 1.25 19.20 -11.15
N PHE A 377 2.50 18.79 -10.95
CA PHE A 377 3.62 19.02 -11.85
C PHE A 377 4.41 17.73 -12.03
#